data_AF-A0A914Z1N3-F1
#
_entry.id   AF-A0A914Z1N3-F1
#
_cell.length_a   1.000
_cell.length_b   1.000
_cell.length_c   1.000
_cell.angle_alpha   90.00
_cell.angle_beta   90.00
_cell.angle_gamma   90.00
#
_symmetry.space_group_name_H-M   'P 1'
#
loop_
_entity.id
_entity.type
_entity.pdbx_description
1 polymer ?
#
loop_
_entity_poly.entity_id
_entity_poly.type
_entity_poly.pdbx_seq_one_letter_code
_entity_poly.pdbx_strand_id
1 'polypeptide(L)' 'MTAVASTPPQQQQVEEGEDNLYPIAVLIDELRNEDVQLRLNSIRKLSTIALALGVERTRKELIQFLTGTYNL' A
#
# COMPACT_ATOMS: atom_id res chain seq x y z
N MET A 1 25.36 -35.04 -31.89
CA MET A 1 25.72 -34.63 -30.52
C MET A 1 25.38 -33.15 -30.40
N THR A 2 24.16 -32.83 -29.96
CA THR A 2 23.67 -31.44 -29.92
C THR A 2 23.69 -30.98 -28.48
N ALA A 3 24.54 -30.00 -28.17
CA ALA A 3 24.63 -29.40 -26.85
C ALA A 3 23.37 -28.56 -26.60
N VAL A 4 22.59 -28.95 -25.59
CA VAL A 4 21.52 -28.12 -25.04
C VAL A 4 22.17 -27.01 -24.21
N ALA A 5 22.10 -25.79 -24.72
CA ALA A 5 22.46 -24.60 -23.97
C ALA A 5 21.41 -24.38 -22.88
N SER A 6 21.76 -24.69 -21.64
CA SER A 6 20.96 -24.35 -20.46
C SER A 6 20.96 -22.84 -20.30
N THR A 7 19.86 -22.20 -20.68
CA THR A 7 19.60 -20.80 -20.37
C THR A 7 19.58 -20.64 -18.84
N PRO A 8 20.29 -19.66 -18.25
CA PRO A 8 20.18 -19.39 -16.82
C PRO A 8 18.73 -19.02 -16.49
N PRO A 9 18.20 -19.43 -15.32
CA PRO A 9 16.92 -18.93 -14.86
C PRO A 9 17.03 -17.40 -14.73
N GLN A 10 16.22 -16.70 -15.51
CA GLN A 10 16.10 -15.25 -15.45
C GLN A 10 15.78 -14.90 -14.00
N GLN A 11 16.69 -14.15 -13.36
CA GLN A 11 16.48 -13.59 -12.04
C GLN A 11 15.27 -12.67 -12.14
N GLN A 12 14.13 -13.16 -11.70
CA GLN A 12 12.96 -12.34 -11.48
C GLN A 12 13.29 -11.45 -10.29
N GLN A 13 13.79 -10.25 -10.59
CA GLN A 13 13.84 -9.15 -9.64
C GLN A 13 12.40 -8.87 -9.25
N VAL A 14 11.97 -9.49 -8.16
CA VAL A 14 10.76 -9.08 -7.45
C VAL A 14 11.06 -7.69 -6.90
N GLU A 15 10.51 -6.68 -7.56
CA GLU A 15 10.43 -5.31 -7.05
C GLU A 15 9.46 -5.29 -5.85
N GLU A 16 9.84 -5.90 -4.72
CA GLU A 16 9.02 -5.98 -3.49
C GLU A 16 8.88 -4.61 -2.77
N GLY A 17 9.30 -3.52 -3.41
CA GLY A 17 9.32 -2.17 -2.84
C GLY A 17 8.28 -1.20 -3.40
N GLU A 18 7.78 -1.41 -4.63
CA GLU A 18 6.87 -0.46 -5.30
C GLU A 18 5.42 -0.58 -4.79
N ASP A 19 4.96 -1.78 -4.45
CA ASP A 19 3.61 -2.02 -3.90
C ASP A 19 3.38 -1.40 -2.51
N ASN A 20 4.45 -1.04 -1.80
CA ASN A 20 4.39 -0.44 -0.46
C ASN A 20 4.33 1.11 -0.47
N LEU A 21 4.50 1.76 -1.62
CA LEU A 21 4.48 3.23 -1.70
C LEU A 21 3.07 3.82 -1.86
N TYR A 22 2.15 3.06 -2.46
CA TYR A 22 0.79 3.50 -2.79
C TYR A 22 -0.36 3.17 -1.82
N PRO A 23 -0.22 2.34 -0.76
CA PRO A 23 -1.36 1.95 0.08
C PRO A 23 -2.07 3.13 0.74
N ILE A 24 -1.34 4.18 1.12
CA ILE A 24 -1.95 5.32 1.81
C ILE A 24 -2.68 6.26 0.86
N ALA A 25 -2.17 6.48 -0.36
CA ALA A 25 -2.82 7.35 -1.35
C ALA A 25 -4.17 6.77 -1.79
N VAL A 26 -4.21 5.47 -2.10
CA VAL A 26 -5.45 4.77 -2.44
C VAL A 26 -6.43 4.80 -1.27
N LEU A 27 -5.95 4.58 -0.04
CA LEU A 27 -6.80 4.64 1.14
C LEU A 27 -7.39 6.04 1.37
N ILE A 28 -6.60 7.09 1.17
CA ILE A 28 -7.05 8.48 1.29
C ILE A 28 -8.18 8.73 0.29
N ASP A 29 -8.00 8.33 -0.97
CA ASP A 29 -9.01 8.51 -2.01
C ASP A 29 -10.28 7.69 -1.72
N GLU A 30 -10.13 6.44 -1.28
CA GLU A 30 -11.28 5.60 -0.92
C GLU A 30 -12.03 6.12 0.33
N LEU A 31 -11.32 6.66 1.34
CA LEU A 31 -11.93 7.21 2.56
C LEU A 31 -12.67 8.53 2.30
N ARG A 32 -12.27 9.28 1.26
CA ARG A 32 -12.96 10.49 0.80
C ARG A 32 -14.10 10.22 -0.19
N ASN A 33 -14.30 8.96 -0.57
CA ASN A 33 -15.33 8.56 -1.53
C ASN A 33 -16.74 8.92 -1.02
N GLU A 34 -17.65 9.32 -1.90
CA GLU A 34 -19.03 9.68 -1.52
C GLU A 34 -19.87 8.44 -1.15
N ASP A 35 -19.58 7.29 -1.77
CA ASP A 35 -20.23 6.01 -1.48
C ASP A 35 -19.85 5.50 -0.08
N VAL A 36 -20.88 5.39 0.77
CA VAL A 36 -20.76 4.92 2.15
C VAL A 36 -20.16 3.52 2.23
N GLN A 37 -20.51 2.60 1.32
CA GLN A 37 -20.04 1.22 1.36
C GLN A 37 -18.54 1.14 1.05
N LEU A 38 -18.07 1.92 0.07
CA LEU A 38 -16.65 1.99 -0.26
C LEU A 38 -15.84 2.56 0.91
N ARG A 39 -16.28 3.67 1.52
CA ARG A 39 -15.64 4.22 2.73
C ARG A 39 -15.56 3.20 3.86
N LEU A 40 -16.64 2.46 4.10
CA LEU A 40 -16.72 1.49 5.19
C LEU A 40 -15.78 0.30 4.94
N ASN A 41 -15.67 -0.15 3.69
CA ASN A 41 -14.69 -1.17 3.30
C ASN A 41 -13.25 -0.69 3.54
N SER A 42 -12.95 0.57 3.26
CA SER A 42 -11.64 1.17 3.49
C SER A 42 -11.31 1.34 4.97
N ILE A 43 -12.29 1.71 5.81
CA ILE A 43 -12.13 1.73 7.27
C ILE A 43 -11.72 0.34 7.80
N ARG A 44 -12.29 -0.74 7.26
CA ARG A 44 -11.92 -2.11 7.66
C ARG A 44 -10.48 -2.49 7.30
N LYS A 45 -9.90 -1.87 6.28
CA LYS A 45 -8.51 -2.10 5.85
C LYS A 45 -7.47 -1.32 6.66
N LEU A 46 -7.89 -0.39 7.54
CA LEU A 46 -6.97 0.48 8.28
C LEU A 46 -5.91 -0.27 9.08
N SER A 47 -6.26 -1.40 9.70
CA SER A 47 -5.32 -2.22 10.47
C SER A 47 -4.25 -2.87 9.57
N THR A 48 -4.65 -3.42 8.44
CA THR A 48 -3.73 -3.99 7.44
C THR A 48 -2.77 -2.93 6.90
N ILE A 49 -3.25 -1.72 6.68
CA ILE A 49 -2.44 -0.62 6.17
C ILE A 49 -1.48 -0.08 7.23
N ALA A 50 -1.93 0.06 8.48
CA ALA A 50 -1.05 0.44 9.58
C ALA A 50 0.09 -0.58 9.78
N LEU A 51 -0.19 -1.87 9.58
CA LEU A 51 0.82 -2.93 9.60
C LEU A 51 1.82 -2.79 8.44
N ALA A 52 1.34 -2.57 7.22
CA ALA A 52 2.19 -2.41 6.04
C ALA A 52 3.06 -1.13 6.09
N LEU A 53 2.50 -0.02 6.60
CA LEU A 53 3.20 1.25 6.76
C LEU A 53 4.27 1.22 7.86
N GLY A 54 4.08 0.38 8.88
CA GLY A 54 4.89 0.40 10.09
C GLY A 54 4.61 1.60 11.00
N VAL A 55 5.24 1.58 12.18
CA VAL A 55 4.93 2.51 13.29
C VAL A 55 5.21 3.97 12.93
N GLU A 56 6.34 4.24 12.29
CA GLU A 56 6.79 5.60 11.99
C GLU A 56 5.86 6.33 11.01
N ARG A 57 5.52 5.68 9.88
CA ARG A 57 4.63 6.27 8.87
C ARG A 57 3.19 6.31 9.34
N THR A 58 2.73 5.29 10.08
CA THR A 58 1.39 5.31 10.70
C THR A 58 1.23 6.55 11.59
N ARG A 59 2.24 6.90 12.40
CA ARG A 59 2.19 8.08 13.27
C ARG A 59 2.22 9.40 12.49
N LYS A 60 3.11 9.51 11.49
CA LYS A 60 3.36 10.77 10.78
C LYS A 60 2.35 11.07 9.68
N GLU A 61 1.75 10.04 9.08
CA GLU A 61 0.85 10.17 7.94
C GLU A 61 -0.58 9.74 8.29
N LEU A 62 -0.79 8.46 8.63
CA LEU A 62 -2.15 7.89 8.79
C LEU A 62 -2.92 8.51 9.95
N ILE A 63 -2.29 8.65 11.12
CA ILE A 63 -2.94 9.27 12.29
C ILE A 63 -3.30 10.72 11.94
N GLN A 64 -2.37 11.47 11.36
CA GLN A 64 -2.59 12.88 11.04
C GLN A 64 -3.70 13.11 10.02
N PHE A 65 -3.83 12.20 9.05
CA PHE A 65 -4.94 12.17 8.11
C PHE A 65 -6.28 11.93 8.82
N LEU A 66 -6.37 10.91 9.68
CA LEU A 66 -7.61 10.54 10.36
C LEU A 66 -8.07 11.57 11.40
N THR A 67 -7.14 12.26 12.07
CA THR A 67 -7.46 13.28 13.07
C THR A 67 -7.72 14.66 12.48
N GLY A 68 -7.58 14.83 11.15
CA GLY A 68 -7.81 16.12 10.48
C GLY A 68 -6.86 17.23 10.94
N THR A 69 -5.71 16.86 11.51
CA THR A 69 -4.69 17.80 12.01
C THR A 69 -3.97 18.53 10.89
N TYR A 70 -4.10 18.07 9.65
CA TYR A 70 -3.86 18.85 8.44
C TYR A 70 -5.20 19.21 7.80
N ASN A 71 -5.86 20.26 8.29
CA ASN A 71 -6.83 20.96 7.44
C ASN A 71 -6.01 21.67 6.35
N LEU A 72 -6.05 21.13 5.13
CA LEU A 72 -5.67 21.85 3.91
C LEU A 72 -6.88 22.64 3.42
#